data_AF-A0A8H4H8Z8-F1
#
_entry.id   AF-A0A8H4H8Z8-F1
#
_cell.length_a   1.000
_cell.length_b   1.000
_cell.length_c   1.000
_cell.angle_alpha   90.00
_cell.angle_beta   90.00
_cell.angle_gamma   90.00
#
_symmetry.space_group_name_H-M   'P 1'
#
loop_
_entity.id
_entity.type
_entity.pdbx_description
1 polymer ?
#
loop_
_entity_poly.entity_id
_entity_poly.type
_entity_poly.pdbx_seq_one_letter_code
_entity_poly.pdbx_strand_id
1 'polypeptide(L)'
;MSAILGFDHLNFVSLSFLLQIYEAQQDPETCSGEDDGPDDEGDSTTLYEPSTSYPKERQLAKFLDSIAETFSREKSIPPAGGQRHIRRRGNTKGKGAGQVSASGLVMANQQPTVYIAKNKGTDDEDKKLAGTLTIWIRAIASTGRRPAIDKDIVWTRLLSYNKQRLNVYAAQIESFSLADITGAFAEGSDGDARARELHSLSVEYKKEKSTDVLRRMASVAYELRYERNPAMLSPRSRKVRNAIYFLGRLRSAYETFKETAIELQTSFAKLSIVCLTATDSMQFSRREVEERIQLLAIRKGMPQLTKEVIRKALGKEPEISTHCPTEIQLFLHLEGNTSPEEYPFPYLGCSKKACWLCHQFLSRYKSKKTDKDDFYQTRGSHGKVYPLWHVRQPADPRMQFYLSTTLQDIQDLMNAKLPVVPRIRRPAQAESSANVTVAGGALKRRALAKQRIMESSAESKSSKDKTPILDDFVCSQESFRIPANGGTPHFLSIDFYRPPHNYIGNEPQTWCIPDLLVHIGARSTLSVSIAHSNWTNKNRQC
;
A
#
# COMPACT_ATOMS: atom_id res chain seq x y z
N MET A 1 -23.41 -13.01 -19.27
CA MET A 1 -22.84 -11.92 -18.44
C MET A 1 -22.65 -10.72 -19.34
N SER A 2 -23.24 -9.57 -19.01
CA SER A 2 -23.13 -8.37 -19.84
C SER A 2 -21.88 -7.59 -19.43
N ALA A 3 -20.92 -7.45 -20.33
CA ALA A 3 -19.79 -6.54 -20.16
C ALA A 3 -20.31 -5.10 -20.24
N ILE A 4 -19.76 -4.19 -19.43
CA ILE A 4 -20.04 -2.75 -19.54
C ILE A 4 -19.93 -2.34 -21.01
N LEU A 5 -21.05 -1.91 -21.60
CA LEU A 5 -21.13 -1.61 -23.03
C LEU A 5 -20.06 -0.58 -23.41
N GLY A 6 -19.26 -0.92 -24.43
CA GLY A 6 -18.18 -0.06 -24.93
C GLY A 6 -16.87 -0.10 -24.14
N PHE A 7 -16.74 -0.93 -23.08
CA PHE A 7 -15.50 -1.06 -22.32
C PHE A 7 -14.77 -2.38 -22.62
N ASP A 8 -13.51 -2.30 -23.06
CA ASP A 8 -12.67 -3.46 -23.36
C ASP A 8 -12.03 -4.02 -22.08
N HIS A 9 -12.74 -4.93 -21.41
CA HIS A 9 -12.26 -5.58 -20.17
C HIS A 9 -10.97 -6.37 -20.38
N LEU A 10 -10.80 -7.02 -21.53
CA LEU A 10 -9.58 -7.77 -21.85
C LEU A 10 -8.38 -6.81 -21.90
N ASN A 11 -8.54 -5.66 -22.55
CA ASN A 11 -7.52 -4.63 -22.58
C ASN A 11 -7.16 -4.11 -21.19
N PHE A 12 -8.17 -3.82 -20.35
CA PHE A 12 -7.95 -3.34 -18.99
C PHE A 12 -7.19 -4.34 -18.11
N VAL A 13 -7.58 -5.61 -18.15
CA VAL A 13 -6.92 -6.71 -17.42
C VAL A 13 -5.48 -6.87 -17.89
N SER A 14 -5.25 -6.93 -19.22
CA SER A 14 -3.90 -7.03 -19.79
C SER A 14 -3.04 -5.82 -19.45
N LEU A 15 -3.59 -4.61 -19.44
CA LEU A 15 -2.87 -3.40 -19.06
C LEU A 15 -2.48 -3.42 -17.57
N SER A 16 -3.37 -3.91 -16.71
CA SER A 16 -3.10 -4.08 -15.28
C SER A 16 -1.96 -5.09 -15.03
N PHE A 17 -1.94 -6.20 -15.77
CA PHE A 17 -0.83 -7.17 -15.72
C PHE A 17 0.48 -6.56 -16.22
N LEU A 18 0.44 -5.80 -17.32
CA LEU A 18 1.61 -5.14 -17.87
C LEU A 18 2.21 -4.14 -16.86
N LEU A 19 1.36 -3.36 -16.18
CA LEU A 19 1.78 -2.44 -15.12
C LEU A 19 2.41 -3.18 -13.94
N GLN A 20 1.79 -4.27 -13.47
CA GLN A 20 2.34 -5.11 -12.39
C GLN A 20 3.72 -5.70 -12.76
N ILE A 21 3.87 -6.23 -13.98
CA ILE A 21 5.14 -6.78 -14.48
C ILE A 21 6.21 -5.68 -14.46
N TYR A 22 5.84 -4.46 -14.86
CA TYR A 22 6.75 -3.34 -14.92
C TYR A 22 7.19 -2.86 -13.52
N GLU A 23 6.24 -2.69 -12.59
CA GLU A 23 6.53 -2.34 -11.19
C GLU A 23 7.51 -3.35 -10.56
N ALA A 24 7.31 -4.65 -10.83
CA ALA A 24 8.19 -5.72 -10.36
C ALA A 24 9.63 -5.66 -10.92
N GLN A 25 9.83 -5.03 -12.08
CA GLN A 25 11.16 -4.90 -12.70
C GLN A 25 11.92 -3.67 -12.21
N GLN A 26 11.21 -2.58 -11.87
CA GLN A 26 11.84 -1.35 -11.37
C GLN A 26 12.42 -1.53 -9.97
N ASP A 27 11.77 -2.35 -9.15
CA ASP A 27 12.18 -2.60 -7.77
C ASP A 27 12.29 -4.11 -7.50
N PRO A 28 13.38 -4.75 -7.95
CA PRO A 28 13.60 -6.18 -7.74
C PRO A 28 13.82 -6.52 -6.26
N GLU A 29 14.20 -5.54 -5.43
CA GLU A 29 14.40 -5.74 -3.99
C GLU A 29 13.06 -5.87 -3.26
N THR A 30 12.03 -5.10 -3.61
CA THR A 30 10.66 -5.35 -3.11
C THR A 30 10.01 -6.62 -3.68
N CYS A 31 10.47 -7.13 -4.82
CA CYS A 31 9.82 -8.26 -5.48
C CYS A 31 10.28 -9.66 -4.99
N SER A 32 11.32 -9.74 -4.17
CA SER A 32 11.94 -11.03 -3.79
C SER A 32 11.29 -11.75 -2.59
N GLY A 33 10.25 -11.18 -1.99
CA GLY A 33 9.40 -11.90 -1.05
C GLY A 33 7.99 -11.33 -1.03
N GLU A 34 6.98 -12.20 -1.07
CA GLU A 34 5.66 -11.91 -0.48
C GLU A 34 5.74 -11.74 1.06
N ASP A 35 6.89 -11.30 1.57
CA ASP A 35 6.95 -10.63 2.85
C ASP A 35 6.25 -9.31 2.55
N ASP A 36 4.94 -9.27 2.78
CA ASP A 36 4.18 -8.05 3.04
C ASP A 36 4.95 -7.34 4.16
N GLY A 37 6.05 -6.67 3.79
CA GLY A 37 6.94 -5.99 4.69
C GLY A 37 6.04 -5.06 5.49
N PRO A 38 6.07 -5.12 6.83
CA PRO A 38 5.12 -4.38 7.64
C PRO A 38 5.33 -2.86 7.60
N ASP A 39 6.11 -2.36 6.65
CA ASP A 39 6.43 -0.94 6.46
C ASP A 39 5.19 -0.11 6.05
N ASP A 40 4.07 -0.77 5.72
CA ASP A 40 2.80 -0.09 5.46
C ASP A 40 1.83 -0.08 6.67
N GLU A 41 2.17 -0.78 7.77
CA GLU A 41 1.46 -0.74 9.06
C GLU A 41 2.27 0.01 10.12
N GLY A 42 2.78 1.18 9.76
CA GLY A 42 2.79 2.30 10.70
C GLY A 42 1.36 2.57 11.17
N ASP A 43 0.84 1.69 12.03
CA ASP A 43 -0.38 1.78 12.82
C ASP A 43 -0.23 2.89 13.87
N SER A 44 0.47 3.98 13.51
CA SER A 44 0.13 5.27 14.04
C SER A 44 -1.30 5.48 13.60
N THR A 45 -2.20 5.33 14.55
CA THR A 45 -3.60 5.74 14.58
C THR A 45 -3.85 7.15 14.02
N THR A 46 -2.85 7.86 13.51
CA THR A 46 -2.98 8.78 12.38
C THR A 46 -3.52 7.99 11.18
N LEU A 47 -4.81 7.63 11.27
CA LEU A 47 -5.72 7.70 10.14
C LEU A 47 -5.30 8.93 9.34
N TYR A 48 -5.29 8.84 8.01
CA TYR A 48 -5.40 10.03 7.19
C TYR A 48 -6.67 10.70 7.70
N GLU A 49 -6.54 11.61 8.68
CA GLU A 49 -7.67 12.19 9.36
C GLU A 49 -8.41 12.88 8.23
N PRO A 50 -9.64 12.47 7.90
CA PRO A 50 -10.47 13.35 7.11
C PRO A 50 -10.44 14.63 7.91
N SER A 51 -9.78 15.65 7.36
CA SER A 51 -9.32 16.86 8.07
C SER A 51 -10.48 17.69 8.65
N THR A 52 -11.69 17.17 8.50
CA THR A 52 -12.99 17.74 8.85
C THR A 52 -13.92 16.76 9.59
N SER A 53 -13.52 15.51 9.86
CA SER A 53 -14.46 14.50 10.40
C SER A 53 -14.76 14.69 11.88
N TYR A 54 -16.06 14.67 12.22
CA TYR A 54 -16.54 14.70 13.60
C TYR A 54 -16.12 13.42 14.35
N PRO A 55 -15.92 13.47 15.69
CA PRO A 55 -15.50 12.30 16.48
C PRO A 55 -16.34 11.03 16.23
N LYS A 56 -17.66 11.19 16.05
CA LYS A 56 -18.59 10.09 15.73
C LYS A 56 -18.29 9.42 14.39
N GLU A 57 -17.94 10.18 13.37
CA GLU A 57 -17.60 9.64 12.04
C GLU A 57 -16.29 8.86 12.09
N ARG A 58 -15.31 9.35 12.88
CA ARG A 58 -14.07 8.61 13.13
C ARG A 58 -14.35 7.29 13.83
N GLN A 59 -15.25 7.27 14.82
CA GLN A 59 -15.66 6.04 15.49
C GLN A 59 -16.38 5.07 14.55
N LEU A 60 -17.24 5.58 13.66
CA LEU A 60 -17.90 4.77 12.62
C LEU A 60 -16.91 4.18 11.62
N ALA A 61 -15.92 4.96 11.16
CA ALA A 61 -14.86 4.47 10.29
C ALA A 61 -14.05 3.34 10.95
N LYS A 62 -13.63 3.53 12.21
CA LYS A 62 -12.95 2.49 13.01
C LYS A 62 -13.81 1.24 13.21
N PHE A 63 -15.11 1.43 13.44
CA PHE A 63 -16.07 0.34 13.57
C PHE A 63 -16.16 -0.47 12.27
N LEU A 64 -16.28 0.20 11.13
CA LEU A 64 -16.32 -0.46 9.82
C LEU A 64 -15.02 -1.22 9.51
N ASP A 65 -13.86 -0.62 9.75
CA ASP A 65 -12.57 -1.30 9.63
C ASP A 65 -12.48 -2.54 10.54
N SER A 66 -12.99 -2.43 11.77
CA SER A 66 -13.01 -3.53 12.74
C SER A 66 -13.96 -4.67 12.31
N ILE A 67 -15.12 -4.34 11.73
CA ILE A 67 -16.04 -5.31 11.13
C ILE A 67 -15.35 -6.01 9.96
N ALA A 68 -14.78 -5.25 9.02
CA ALA A 68 -14.09 -5.81 7.87
C ALA A 68 -12.95 -6.74 8.33
N GLU A 69 -12.10 -6.30 9.26
CA GLU A 69 -11.02 -7.11 9.82
C GLU A 69 -11.50 -8.42 10.47
N THR A 70 -12.64 -8.37 11.17
CA THR A 70 -13.22 -9.53 11.84
C THR A 70 -13.66 -10.61 10.86
N PHE A 71 -14.21 -10.21 9.70
CA PHE A 71 -14.70 -11.12 8.66
C PHE A 71 -13.60 -11.62 7.71
N SER A 72 -12.37 -11.13 7.85
CA SER A 72 -11.19 -11.63 7.14
C SER A 72 -10.63 -12.88 7.83
N ARG A 73 -11.42 -13.95 7.83
CA ARG A 73 -11.21 -15.18 8.64
C ARG A 73 -9.84 -15.83 8.48
N GLU A 74 -9.27 -15.77 7.28
CA GLU A 74 -8.11 -16.56 6.88
C GLU A 74 -7.03 -15.65 6.27
N LYS A 75 -5.85 -15.59 6.88
CA LYS A 75 -4.65 -15.15 6.16
C LYS A 75 -3.97 -16.38 5.56
N SER A 76 -3.71 -16.37 4.25
CA SER A 76 -2.69 -17.27 3.70
C SER A 76 -1.33 -16.66 4.02
N ILE A 77 -0.69 -17.10 5.09
CA ILE A 77 0.71 -16.77 5.30
C ILE A 77 1.52 -17.92 4.68
N PRO A 78 2.46 -17.64 3.78
CA PRO A 78 3.42 -18.66 3.36
C PRO A 78 4.20 -19.13 4.61
N PRO A 79 4.34 -20.44 4.85
CA PRO A 79 4.97 -20.95 6.06
C PRO A 79 6.37 -20.37 6.23
N ALA A 80 6.60 -19.67 7.35
CA ALA A 80 7.89 -19.09 7.69
C ALA A 80 8.87 -20.20 8.10
N GLY A 81 9.98 -20.34 7.37
CA GLY A 81 11.13 -21.12 7.82
C GLY A 81 11.24 -22.56 7.28
N GLY A 82 12.20 -22.78 6.40
CA GLY A 82 13.08 -23.96 6.44
C GLY A 82 12.61 -25.25 5.75
N GLN A 83 11.40 -25.75 5.96
CA GLN A 83 11.01 -27.04 5.36
C GLN A 83 10.36 -26.86 3.99
N ARG A 84 11.20 -26.68 2.96
CA ARG A 84 10.82 -26.74 1.53
C ARG A 84 10.05 -28.02 1.14
N HIS A 85 10.06 -29.07 1.97
CA HIS A 85 9.50 -30.38 1.65
C HIS A 85 8.04 -30.61 2.07
N ILE A 86 7.47 -29.82 3.00
CA ILE A 86 6.01 -29.82 3.21
C ILE A 86 5.42 -28.60 2.52
N ARG A 87 5.80 -28.41 1.26
CA ARG A 87 4.86 -27.83 0.30
C ARG A 87 3.68 -28.78 0.30
N ARG A 88 2.56 -28.42 0.96
CA ARG A 88 1.25 -28.94 0.57
C ARG A 88 1.20 -28.78 -0.94
N ARG A 89 1.36 -29.88 -1.68
CA ARG A 89 1.66 -29.94 -3.12
C ARG A 89 0.52 -29.41 -4.00
N GLY A 90 -0.43 -28.65 -3.44
CA GLY A 90 -1.58 -28.06 -4.13
C GLY A 90 -1.91 -26.61 -3.77
N ASN A 91 -1.04 -25.86 -3.06
CA ASN A 91 -1.46 -24.54 -2.53
C ASN A 91 -0.53 -23.35 -2.76
N THR A 92 0.25 -23.34 -3.85
CA THR A 92 0.85 -22.11 -4.41
C THR A 92 -0.16 -21.22 -5.16
N LYS A 93 -1.45 -21.56 -5.10
CA LYS A 93 -2.52 -20.74 -5.66
C LYS A 93 -2.64 -19.49 -4.80
N GLY A 94 -2.67 -18.29 -5.39
CA GLY A 94 -2.77 -16.97 -4.74
C GLY A 94 -4.00 -16.78 -3.83
N LYS A 95 -4.08 -17.57 -2.76
CA LYS A 95 -5.20 -17.62 -1.82
C LYS A 95 -5.18 -16.45 -0.82
N GLY A 96 -4.15 -15.61 -0.84
CA GLY A 96 -4.06 -14.45 0.05
C GLY A 96 -5.04 -13.34 -0.23
N ALA A 97 -5.47 -13.21 -1.48
CA ALA A 97 -6.51 -12.27 -1.89
C ALA A 97 -7.93 -12.80 -1.62
N GLY A 98 -8.11 -14.10 -1.40
CA GLY A 98 -9.43 -14.72 -1.36
C GLY A 98 -10.27 -14.37 -0.12
N GLN A 99 -9.65 -13.82 0.92
CA GLN A 99 -10.24 -13.66 2.24
C GLN A 99 -10.22 -12.19 2.69
N VAL A 100 -10.02 -11.29 1.74
CA VAL A 100 -10.22 -9.85 1.97
C VAL A 100 -11.72 -9.60 2.07
N SER A 101 -12.07 -8.82 3.07
CA SER A 101 -13.40 -8.31 3.37
C SER A 101 -13.39 -6.79 3.39
N ALA A 102 -14.53 -6.20 3.03
CA ALA A 102 -14.85 -4.81 3.25
C ALA A 102 -16.21 -4.69 3.93
N SER A 103 -16.48 -3.55 4.57
CA SER A 103 -17.76 -3.21 5.17
C SER A 103 -18.22 -1.80 4.78
N GLY A 104 -19.53 -1.59 4.69
CA GLY A 104 -20.14 -0.29 4.45
C GLY A 104 -21.38 -0.11 5.32
N LEU A 105 -21.74 1.13 5.64
CA LEU A 105 -22.90 1.46 6.48
C LEU A 105 -23.92 2.26 5.68
N VAL A 106 -25.20 1.91 5.82
CA VAL A 106 -26.34 2.71 5.35
C VAL A 106 -27.20 3.10 6.53
N MET A 107 -27.61 4.36 6.59
CA MET A 107 -28.54 4.88 7.57
C MET A 107 -29.91 5.06 6.91
N ALA A 108 -30.89 4.26 7.32
CA ALA A 108 -32.26 4.29 6.81
C ALA A 108 -33.25 4.50 7.96
N ASN A 109 -33.98 5.62 8.05
CA ASN A 109 -34.97 5.83 9.12
C ASN A 109 -34.42 5.56 10.54
N GLN A 110 -33.20 6.01 10.82
CA GLN A 110 -32.46 5.75 12.08
C GLN A 110 -32.15 4.26 12.35
N GLN A 111 -32.19 3.40 11.33
CA GLN A 111 -31.81 2.01 11.40
C GLN A 111 -30.50 1.82 10.62
N PRO A 112 -29.37 1.63 11.31
CA PRO A 112 -28.10 1.38 10.65
C PRO A 112 -28.09 -0.05 10.09
N THR A 113 -27.68 -0.19 8.84
CA THR A 113 -27.42 -1.49 8.19
C THR A 113 -25.98 -1.54 7.72
N VAL A 114 -25.22 -2.50 8.24
CA VAL A 114 -23.82 -2.74 7.86
C VAL A 114 -23.78 -3.86 6.84
N TYR A 115 -23.32 -3.55 5.64
CA TYR A 115 -23.09 -4.53 4.59
C TYR A 115 -21.66 -5.04 4.65
N ILE A 116 -21.46 -6.34 4.41
CA ILE A 116 -20.16 -7.00 4.40
C ILE A 116 -19.98 -7.70 3.06
N ALA A 117 -18.90 -7.37 2.34
CA ALA A 117 -18.49 -8.08 1.14
C ALA A 117 -17.21 -8.88 1.38
N LYS A 118 -17.06 -10.01 0.68
CA LYS A 118 -15.86 -10.86 0.67
C LYS A 118 -15.50 -11.24 -0.77
N ASN A 119 -14.22 -11.28 -1.11
CA ASN A 119 -13.77 -11.57 -2.48
C ASN A 119 -14.27 -12.92 -3.01
N LYS A 120 -14.46 -13.91 -2.14
CA LYS A 120 -15.02 -15.23 -2.47
C LYS A 120 -16.49 -15.39 -2.09
N GLY A 121 -17.15 -14.29 -1.75
CA GLY A 121 -18.47 -14.32 -1.11
C GLY A 121 -18.42 -14.69 0.36
N THR A 122 -19.59 -14.62 0.96
CA THR A 122 -19.82 -14.95 2.35
C THR A 122 -20.37 -16.36 2.47
N ASP A 123 -19.86 -17.13 3.44
CA ASP A 123 -20.33 -18.48 3.76
C ASP A 123 -21.35 -18.45 4.93
N ASP A 124 -21.87 -19.61 5.32
CA ASP A 124 -22.87 -19.69 6.38
C ASP A 124 -22.30 -19.39 7.78
N GLU A 125 -21.00 -19.61 7.98
CA GLU A 125 -20.32 -19.21 9.22
C GLU A 125 -20.21 -17.68 9.31
N ASP A 126 -19.96 -17.00 8.18
CA ASP A 126 -20.01 -15.54 8.09
C ASP A 126 -21.40 -15.01 8.47
N LYS A 127 -22.47 -15.57 7.90
CA LYS A 127 -23.85 -15.15 8.22
C LYS A 127 -24.20 -15.40 9.69
N LYS A 128 -23.79 -16.55 10.24
CA LYS A 128 -23.99 -16.88 11.66
C LYS A 128 -23.25 -15.92 12.58
N LEU A 129 -22.02 -15.53 12.23
CA LEU A 129 -21.28 -14.50 12.96
C LEU A 129 -21.97 -13.13 12.86
N ALA A 130 -22.42 -12.73 11.68
CA ALA A 130 -23.14 -11.47 11.46
C ALA A 130 -24.41 -11.38 12.33
N GLY A 131 -25.21 -12.45 12.38
CA GLY A 131 -26.39 -12.53 13.26
C GLY A 131 -26.03 -12.44 14.75
N THR A 132 -24.96 -13.13 15.17
CA THR A 132 -24.47 -13.08 16.56
C THR A 132 -24.01 -11.67 16.95
N LEU A 133 -23.20 -11.02 16.10
CA LEU A 133 -22.71 -9.66 16.33
C LEU A 133 -23.86 -8.64 16.32
N THR A 134 -24.83 -8.81 15.44
CA THR A 134 -26.04 -7.97 15.37
C THR A 134 -26.77 -7.96 16.71
N ILE A 135 -27.11 -9.15 17.24
CA ILE A 135 -27.83 -9.28 18.51
C ILE A 135 -27.04 -8.67 19.66
N TRP A 136 -25.74 -8.97 19.72
CA TRP A 136 -24.88 -8.53 20.81
C TRP A 136 -24.64 -7.01 20.82
N ILE A 137 -24.36 -6.40 19.66
CA ILE A 137 -24.18 -4.95 19.56
C ILE A 137 -25.48 -4.22 19.92
N ARG A 138 -26.63 -4.71 19.45
CA ARG A 138 -27.95 -4.15 19.84
C ARG A 138 -28.18 -4.21 21.35
N ALA A 139 -27.82 -5.33 21.99
CA ALA A 139 -27.97 -5.51 23.43
C ALA A 139 -27.10 -4.53 24.23
N ILE A 140 -25.85 -4.31 23.82
CA ILE A 140 -24.97 -3.31 24.44
C ILE A 140 -25.52 -1.91 24.23
N ALA A 141 -25.92 -1.57 23.00
CA ALA A 141 -26.44 -0.26 22.67
C ALA A 141 -27.74 0.08 23.42
N SER A 142 -28.60 -0.93 23.65
CA SER A 142 -29.87 -0.76 24.38
C SER A 142 -29.69 -0.66 25.89
N THR A 143 -28.67 -1.33 26.45
CA THR A 143 -28.47 -1.39 27.91
C THR A 143 -27.41 -0.43 28.42
N GLY A 144 -26.52 0.04 27.55
CA GLY A 144 -25.31 0.79 27.93
C GLY A 144 -24.29 -0.02 28.72
N ARG A 145 -24.50 -1.33 28.92
CA ARG A 145 -23.66 -2.17 29.79
C ARG A 145 -22.54 -2.84 29.00
N ARG A 146 -21.32 -2.77 29.52
CA ARG A 146 -20.14 -3.47 28.99
C ARG A 146 -20.07 -4.88 29.55
N PRO A 147 -20.19 -5.94 28.74
CA PRO A 147 -19.93 -7.30 29.22
C PRO A 147 -18.46 -7.47 29.57
N ALA A 148 -18.19 -8.16 30.68
CA ALA A 148 -16.85 -8.59 31.06
C ALA A 148 -16.36 -9.63 30.06
N ILE A 149 -15.14 -9.45 29.53
CA ILE A 149 -14.56 -10.29 28.47
C ILE A 149 -14.65 -11.78 28.78
N ASP A 150 -14.32 -12.19 30.02
CA ASP A 150 -14.24 -13.60 30.41
C ASP A 150 -15.62 -14.28 30.48
N LYS A 151 -16.68 -13.48 30.57
CA LYS A 151 -18.07 -13.96 30.59
C LYS A 151 -18.79 -13.74 29.27
N ASP A 152 -18.13 -13.13 28.28
CA ASP A 152 -18.75 -12.80 27.01
C ASP A 152 -18.65 -13.95 26.01
N ILE A 153 -19.81 -14.54 25.69
CA ILE A 153 -19.94 -15.62 24.72
C ILE A 153 -19.50 -15.16 23.32
N VAL A 154 -19.72 -13.89 22.96
CA VAL A 154 -19.32 -13.36 21.64
C VAL A 154 -17.82 -13.30 21.51
N TRP A 155 -17.08 -12.99 22.58
CA TRP A 155 -15.63 -13.04 22.55
C TRP A 155 -15.11 -14.45 22.25
N THR A 156 -15.67 -15.47 22.90
CA THR A 156 -15.33 -16.87 22.62
C THR A 156 -15.69 -17.26 21.17
N ARG A 157 -16.82 -16.79 20.65
CA ARG A 157 -17.22 -17.02 19.26
C ARG A 157 -16.27 -16.36 18.26
N LEU A 158 -15.82 -15.13 18.53
CA LEU A 158 -14.85 -14.41 17.69
C LEU A 158 -13.50 -15.13 17.63
N LEU A 159 -13.00 -15.64 18.76
CA LEU A 159 -11.79 -16.45 18.83
C LEU A 159 -11.93 -17.74 18.02
N SER A 160 -13.05 -18.44 18.17
CA SER A 160 -13.34 -19.67 17.42
C SER A 160 -13.39 -19.41 15.92
N TYR A 161 -14.13 -18.39 15.49
CA TYR A 161 -14.26 -18.02 14.08
C TYR A 161 -12.91 -17.64 13.47
N ASN A 162 -12.05 -16.90 14.20
CA ASN A 162 -10.73 -16.45 13.73
C ASN A 162 -9.58 -17.41 14.06
N LYS A 163 -9.86 -18.61 14.59
CA LYS A 163 -8.84 -19.51 15.16
C LYS A 163 -7.70 -19.81 14.19
N GLN A 164 -8.02 -20.05 12.92
CA GLN A 164 -6.99 -20.34 11.91
C GLN A 164 -6.00 -19.18 11.74
N ARG A 165 -6.49 -17.94 11.62
CA ARG A 165 -5.64 -16.75 11.50
C ARG A 165 -4.81 -16.52 12.77
N LEU A 166 -5.44 -16.62 13.93
CA LEU A 166 -4.75 -16.44 15.22
C LEU A 166 -3.66 -17.50 15.46
N ASN A 167 -3.89 -18.75 15.03
CA ASN A 167 -2.87 -19.80 15.08
C ASN A 167 -1.60 -19.44 14.33
N VAL A 168 -1.74 -18.75 13.20
CA VAL A 168 -0.59 -18.34 12.41
C VAL A 168 0.22 -17.27 13.15
N TYR A 169 -0.43 -16.27 13.73
CA TYR A 169 0.27 -15.25 14.52
C TYR A 169 0.90 -15.83 15.78
N ALA A 170 0.20 -16.73 16.47
CA ALA A 170 0.75 -17.44 17.62
C ALA A 170 2.01 -18.24 17.25
N ALA A 171 2.01 -18.92 16.09
CA ALA A 171 3.18 -19.65 15.60
C ALA A 171 4.32 -18.71 15.17
N GLN A 172 4.00 -17.54 14.61
CA GLN A 172 5.02 -16.51 14.30
C GLN A 172 5.67 -15.98 15.58
N ILE A 173 4.87 -15.66 16.60
CA ILE A 173 5.37 -15.21 17.91
C ILE A 173 6.27 -16.28 18.52
N GLU A 174 5.84 -17.54 18.53
CA GLU A 174 6.64 -18.66 19.05
C GLU A 174 7.95 -18.87 18.29
N SER A 175 8.02 -18.49 17.01
CA SER A 175 9.24 -18.62 16.21
C SER A 175 10.33 -17.60 16.55
N PHE A 176 9.98 -16.53 17.29
CA PHE A 176 10.95 -15.54 17.75
C PHE A 176 11.58 -15.97 19.07
N SER A 177 12.84 -15.59 19.28
CA SER A 177 13.47 -15.83 20.58
C SER A 177 12.88 -14.90 21.63
N LEU A 178 12.95 -15.30 22.90
CA LEU A 178 12.55 -14.44 24.01
C LEU A 178 13.22 -13.05 23.93
N ALA A 179 14.52 -13.02 23.61
CA ALA A 179 15.29 -11.78 23.46
C ALA A 179 14.78 -10.86 22.34
N ASP A 180 14.31 -11.44 21.22
CA ASP A 180 13.70 -10.66 20.13
C ASP A 180 12.37 -10.04 20.56
N ILE A 181 11.58 -10.80 21.33
CA ILE A 181 10.27 -10.39 21.82
C ILE A 181 10.39 -9.28 22.86
N THR A 182 11.26 -9.45 23.84
CA THR A 182 11.52 -8.44 24.88
C THR A 182 12.21 -7.21 24.30
N GLY A 183 13.18 -7.40 23.40
CA GLY A 183 13.90 -6.33 22.70
C GLY A 183 13.03 -5.51 21.72
N ALA A 184 11.74 -5.82 21.59
CA ALA A 184 10.77 -5.02 20.87
C ALA A 184 10.10 -3.92 21.73
N PHE A 185 10.35 -3.94 23.04
CA PHE A 185 9.80 -3.02 24.03
C PHE A 185 10.92 -2.40 24.87
N ALA A 186 10.60 -1.34 25.62
CA ALA A 186 11.58 -0.70 26.49
C ALA A 186 11.94 -1.62 27.66
N GLU A 187 13.23 -1.78 27.93
CA GLU A 187 13.72 -2.64 29.01
C GLU A 187 13.18 -2.19 30.38
N GLY A 188 12.71 -3.15 31.19
CA GLY A 188 12.13 -2.88 32.50
C GLY A 188 10.73 -2.24 32.50
N SER A 189 10.12 -2.02 31.32
CA SER A 189 8.73 -1.55 31.23
C SER A 189 7.71 -2.67 31.48
N ASP A 190 6.46 -2.31 31.77
CA ASP A 190 5.34 -3.25 31.80
C ASP A 190 5.20 -4.02 30.48
N GLY A 191 5.56 -3.38 29.36
CA GLY A 191 5.67 -4.00 28.05
C GLY A 191 6.68 -5.15 27.99
N ASP A 192 7.84 -5.04 28.66
CA ASP A 192 8.81 -6.14 28.76
C ASP A 192 8.22 -7.34 29.50
N ALA A 193 7.60 -7.11 30.66
CA ALA A 193 6.99 -8.18 31.45
C ALA A 193 5.87 -8.90 30.68
N ARG A 194 5.00 -8.14 30.00
CA ARG A 194 3.93 -8.68 29.15
C ARG A 194 4.46 -9.41 27.93
N ALA A 195 5.56 -8.95 27.34
CA ALA A 195 6.21 -9.62 26.22
C ALA A 195 6.77 -10.99 26.64
N ARG A 196 7.35 -11.11 27.85
CA ARG A 196 7.76 -12.39 28.44
C ARG A 196 6.58 -13.32 28.68
N GLU A 197 5.48 -12.79 29.24
CA GLU A 197 4.23 -13.55 29.43
C GLU A 197 3.71 -14.09 28.08
N LEU A 198 3.64 -13.23 27.06
CA LEU A 198 3.17 -13.61 25.72
C LEU A 198 4.04 -14.70 25.09
N HIS A 199 5.37 -14.63 25.24
CA HIS A 199 6.26 -15.69 24.78
C HIS A 199 5.99 -17.01 25.51
N SER A 200 5.85 -16.99 26.84
CA SER A 200 5.50 -18.19 27.63
C SER A 200 4.19 -18.82 27.16
N LEU A 201 3.14 -18.00 27.00
CA LEU A 201 1.83 -18.44 26.51
C LEU A 201 1.91 -19.01 25.09
N SER A 202 2.78 -18.47 24.22
CA SER A 202 2.96 -18.99 22.86
C SER A 202 3.55 -20.41 22.85
N VAL A 203 4.49 -20.69 23.77
CA VAL A 203 5.10 -22.01 23.96
C VAL A 203 4.08 -23.01 24.52
N GLU A 204 3.28 -22.58 25.49
CA GLU A 204 2.15 -23.36 26.05
C GLU A 204 1.11 -23.66 24.96
N TYR A 205 0.69 -22.65 24.20
CA TYR A 205 -0.28 -22.80 23.12
C TYR A 205 0.20 -23.74 22.01
N LYS A 206 1.51 -23.79 21.75
CA LYS A 206 2.09 -24.76 20.82
C LYS A 206 1.84 -26.21 21.25
N LYS A 207 1.91 -26.48 22.55
CA LYS A 207 1.71 -27.82 23.13
C LYS A 207 0.22 -28.18 23.21
N GLU A 208 -0.59 -27.29 23.77
CA GLU A 208 -1.96 -27.62 24.18
C GLU A 208 -3.03 -27.23 23.16
N LYS A 209 -2.76 -26.19 22.36
CA LYS A 209 -3.76 -25.57 21.45
C LYS A 209 -5.06 -25.16 22.17
N SER A 210 -4.96 -24.83 23.45
CA SER A 210 -6.07 -24.43 24.31
C SER A 210 -6.66 -23.07 23.92
N THR A 211 -7.99 -23.00 23.86
CA THR A 211 -8.71 -21.75 23.54
C THR A 211 -8.51 -20.70 24.64
N ASP A 212 -8.35 -21.11 25.90
CA ASP A 212 -8.15 -20.20 27.03
C ASP A 212 -6.74 -19.56 26.98
N VAL A 213 -5.73 -20.34 26.61
CA VAL A 213 -4.37 -19.82 26.36
C VAL A 213 -4.42 -18.83 25.21
N LEU A 214 -5.08 -19.16 24.09
CA LEU A 214 -5.24 -18.24 22.97
C LEU A 214 -5.99 -16.96 23.36
N ARG A 215 -7.02 -17.08 24.20
CA ARG A 215 -7.77 -15.95 24.76
C ARG A 215 -6.83 -15.01 25.51
N ARG A 216 -6.00 -15.57 26.41
CA ARG A 216 -5.03 -14.80 27.18
C ARG A 216 -3.97 -14.16 26.27
N MET A 217 -3.43 -14.91 25.30
CA MET A 217 -2.47 -14.38 24.34
C MET A 217 -3.02 -13.17 23.57
N ALA A 218 -4.27 -13.23 23.09
CA ALA A 218 -4.90 -12.12 22.37
C ALA A 218 -5.10 -10.88 23.27
N SER A 219 -5.39 -11.07 24.55
CA SER A 219 -5.51 -9.98 25.53
C SER A 219 -4.17 -9.32 25.83
N VAL A 220 -3.13 -10.11 26.11
CA VAL A 220 -1.77 -9.59 26.36
C VAL A 220 -1.22 -8.89 25.11
N ALA A 221 -1.46 -9.46 23.92
CA ALA A 221 -1.06 -8.85 22.66
C ALA A 221 -1.77 -7.52 22.39
N TYR A 222 -3.04 -7.39 22.76
CA TYR A 222 -3.79 -6.13 22.69
C TYR A 222 -3.21 -5.06 23.60
N GLU A 223 -2.89 -5.42 24.84
CA GLU A 223 -2.25 -4.54 25.80
C GLU A 223 -0.90 -4.01 25.29
N LEU A 224 -0.07 -4.90 24.73
CA LEU A 224 1.21 -4.55 24.13
C LEU A 224 1.11 -3.59 22.93
N ARG A 225 -0.06 -3.43 22.29
CA ARG A 225 -0.25 -2.46 21.20
C ARG A 225 -0.14 -1.01 21.66
N TYR A 226 -0.47 -0.74 22.92
CA TYR A 226 -0.46 0.61 23.48
C TYR A 226 0.87 0.95 24.15
N GLU A 227 1.78 -0.01 24.25
CA GLU A 227 3.14 0.23 24.74
C GLU A 227 3.93 1.09 23.76
N ARG A 228 4.70 2.05 24.30
CA ARG A 228 5.49 2.98 23.48
C ARG A 228 6.50 2.22 22.62
N ASN A 229 6.74 2.74 21.42
CA ASN A 229 7.83 2.28 20.56
C ASN A 229 9.18 2.71 21.18
N PRO A 230 10.17 1.81 21.30
CA PRO A 230 11.56 2.20 21.46
C PRO A 230 11.97 3.15 20.33
N ALA A 231 12.84 4.13 20.63
CA ALA A 231 13.28 5.13 19.67
C ALA A 231 13.92 4.52 18.40
N MET A 232 14.58 3.37 18.55
CA MET A 232 15.16 2.62 17.44
C MET A 232 14.75 1.15 17.54
N LEU A 233 13.87 0.73 16.62
CA LEU A 233 13.52 -0.68 16.47
C LEU A 233 14.37 -1.32 15.38
N SER A 234 15.03 -2.43 15.71
CA SER A 234 15.66 -3.27 14.69
C SER A 234 14.60 -3.80 13.70
N PRO A 235 14.96 -4.15 12.45
CA PRO A 235 14.02 -4.75 11.51
C PRO A 235 13.35 -6.01 12.06
N ARG A 236 14.07 -6.80 12.88
CA ARG A 236 13.55 -8.01 13.54
C ARG A 236 12.56 -7.66 14.65
N SER A 237 12.88 -6.69 15.51
CA SER A 237 11.97 -6.18 16.54
C SER A 237 10.69 -5.59 15.92
N ARG A 238 10.79 -4.94 14.75
CA ARG A 238 9.62 -4.49 13.99
C ARG A 238 8.75 -5.68 13.60
N LYS A 239 9.32 -6.75 13.01
CA LYS A 239 8.57 -7.96 12.65
C LYS A 239 7.87 -8.61 13.86
N VAL A 240 8.55 -8.66 15.00
CA VAL A 240 7.96 -9.11 16.28
C VAL A 240 6.73 -8.28 16.65
N ARG A 241 6.86 -6.94 16.72
CA ARG A 241 5.72 -6.06 17.08
C ARG A 241 4.55 -6.26 16.14
N ASN A 242 4.80 -6.43 14.85
CA ASN A 242 3.72 -6.67 13.89
C ASN A 242 2.98 -7.98 14.14
N ALA A 243 3.69 -9.08 14.44
CA ALA A 243 3.04 -10.33 14.81
C ALA A 243 2.18 -10.18 16.07
N ILE A 244 2.68 -9.46 17.07
CA ILE A 244 1.94 -9.13 18.30
C ILE A 244 0.70 -8.27 17.98
N TYR A 245 0.86 -7.23 17.16
CA TYR A 245 -0.23 -6.34 16.76
C TYR A 245 -1.31 -7.10 16.01
N PHE A 246 -0.92 -7.94 15.05
CA PHE A 246 -1.87 -8.79 14.33
C PHE A 246 -2.64 -9.74 15.24
N LEU A 247 -2.00 -10.28 16.27
CA LEU A 247 -2.68 -11.10 17.27
C LEU A 247 -3.67 -10.28 18.12
N GLY A 248 -3.27 -9.07 18.55
CA GLY A 248 -4.09 -8.15 19.35
C GLY A 248 -5.21 -7.45 18.58
N ARG A 249 -5.19 -7.45 17.23
CA ARG A 249 -6.20 -6.78 16.38
C ARG A 249 -7.61 -7.28 16.62
N LEU A 250 -7.81 -8.58 16.82
CA LEU A 250 -9.16 -9.12 17.06
C LEU A 250 -9.75 -8.59 18.38
N ARG A 251 -8.92 -8.50 19.42
CA ARG A 251 -9.32 -7.96 20.71
C ARG A 251 -9.64 -6.46 20.62
N SER A 252 -8.88 -5.72 19.83
CA SER A 252 -9.17 -4.31 19.54
C SER A 252 -10.47 -4.13 18.76
N ALA A 253 -10.75 -4.95 17.75
CA ALA A 253 -12.02 -4.92 17.04
C ALA A 253 -13.21 -5.16 18.00
N TYR A 254 -13.08 -6.13 18.91
CA TYR A 254 -14.07 -6.39 19.95
C TYR A 254 -14.32 -5.18 20.86
N GLU A 255 -13.26 -4.49 21.32
CA GLU A 255 -13.42 -3.28 22.13
C GLU A 255 -14.06 -2.14 21.33
N THR A 256 -13.65 -1.92 20.07
CA THR A 256 -14.28 -0.95 19.16
C THR A 256 -15.78 -1.20 19.03
N PHE A 257 -16.22 -2.46 18.89
CA PHE A 257 -17.66 -2.76 18.79
C PHE A 257 -18.43 -2.33 20.04
N LYS A 258 -17.89 -2.58 21.24
CA LYS A 258 -18.53 -2.15 22.49
C LYS A 258 -18.58 -0.64 22.61
N GLU A 259 -17.47 0.03 22.31
CA GLU A 259 -17.35 1.49 22.38
C GLU A 259 -18.34 2.15 21.43
N THR A 260 -18.37 1.73 20.16
CA THR A 260 -19.31 2.26 19.16
C THR A 260 -20.76 2.00 19.54
N ALA A 261 -21.08 0.81 20.06
CA ALA A 261 -22.43 0.48 20.53
C ALA A 261 -22.90 1.43 21.65
N ILE A 262 -22.01 1.74 22.60
CA ILE A 262 -22.29 2.63 23.73
C ILE A 262 -22.33 4.09 23.31
N GLU A 263 -21.52 4.50 22.33
CA GLU A 263 -21.50 5.88 21.85
C GLU A 263 -22.74 6.20 21.00
N LEU A 264 -23.21 5.24 20.19
CA LEU A 264 -24.31 5.44 19.25
C LEU A 264 -25.68 4.96 19.74
N GLN A 265 -25.73 4.28 20.89
CA GLN A 265 -26.93 3.91 21.68
C GLN A 265 -28.20 3.66 20.83
N THR A 266 -29.12 4.62 20.85
CA THR A 266 -30.47 4.51 20.24
C THR A 266 -30.43 4.15 18.77
N SER A 267 -29.44 4.66 18.01
CA SER A 267 -29.25 4.31 16.60
C SER A 267 -28.85 2.84 16.46
N PHE A 268 -27.90 2.37 17.28
CA PHE A 268 -27.36 1.01 17.17
C PHE A 268 -28.24 -0.06 17.83
N ALA A 269 -29.24 0.32 18.62
CA ALA A 269 -30.27 -0.60 19.12
C ALA A 269 -31.05 -1.28 17.98
N LYS A 270 -31.07 -0.69 16.78
CA LYS A 270 -31.71 -1.24 15.57
C LYS A 270 -30.71 -1.74 14.52
N LEU A 271 -29.41 -1.75 14.81
CA LEU A 271 -28.34 -2.13 13.87
C LEU A 271 -28.60 -3.47 13.20
N SER A 272 -28.46 -3.62 11.89
CA SER A 272 -28.41 -4.92 11.23
C SER A 272 -27.06 -5.13 10.53
N ILE A 273 -26.59 -6.38 10.44
CA ILE A 273 -25.39 -6.74 9.68
C ILE A 273 -25.78 -7.75 8.60
N VAL A 274 -25.52 -7.41 7.35
CA VAL A 274 -25.92 -8.16 6.16
C VAL A 274 -24.69 -8.58 5.36
N CYS A 275 -24.59 -9.87 5.08
CA CYS A 275 -23.53 -10.45 4.27
C CYS A 275 -23.94 -10.45 2.79
N LEU A 276 -23.15 -9.81 1.92
CA LEU A 276 -23.38 -9.79 0.48
C LEU A 276 -22.91 -11.10 -0.16
N THR A 277 -23.59 -11.47 -1.26
CA THR A 277 -23.21 -12.58 -2.12
C THR A 277 -22.00 -12.20 -2.97
N ALA A 278 -21.15 -13.18 -3.29
CA ALA A 278 -20.05 -12.95 -4.23
C ALA A 278 -20.58 -12.46 -5.57
N THR A 279 -19.88 -11.51 -6.18
CA THR A 279 -20.08 -11.19 -7.59
C THR A 279 -19.47 -12.28 -8.46
N ASP A 280 -20.15 -12.61 -9.57
CA ASP A 280 -19.66 -13.53 -10.59
C ASP A 280 -18.26 -13.15 -11.08
N SER A 281 -17.39 -14.14 -11.27
CA SER A 281 -16.07 -13.92 -11.88
C SER A 281 -16.15 -13.80 -13.40
N MET A 282 -15.33 -12.94 -14.00
CA MET A 282 -15.09 -12.99 -15.45
C MET A 282 -13.92 -13.92 -15.74
N GLN A 283 -14.02 -14.67 -16.85
CA GLN A 283 -12.98 -15.59 -17.30
C GLN A 283 -12.42 -15.12 -18.63
N PHE A 284 -11.10 -15.19 -18.75
CA PHE A 284 -10.37 -14.93 -19.99
C PHE A 284 -9.44 -16.10 -20.28
N SER A 285 -9.25 -16.45 -21.55
CA SER A 285 -8.21 -17.42 -21.86
C SER A 285 -6.85 -16.78 -21.57
N ARG A 286 -5.93 -17.56 -21.00
CA ARG A 286 -4.56 -17.11 -20.76
C ARG A 286 -3.90 -16.59 -22.03
N ARG A 287 -4.16 -17.27 -23.15
CA ARG A 287 -3.59 -16.94 -24.46
C ARG A 287 -3.99 -15.54 -24.91
N GLU A 288 -5.27 -15.20 -24.81
CA GLU A 288 -5.77 -13.86 -25.17
C GLU A 288 -5.12 -12.78 -24.32
N VAL A 289 -5.00 -13.00 -23.00
CA VAL A 289 -4.36 -12.03 -22.10
C VAL A 289 -2.87 -11.89 -22.42
N GLU A 290 -2.15 -12.99 -22.69
CA GLU A 290 -0.74 -13.00 -23.08
C GLU A 290 -0.51 -12.25 -24.40
N GLU A 291 -1.29 -12.54 -25.44
CA GLU A 291 -1.22 -11.87 -26.74
C GLU A 291 -1.50 -10.37 -26.61
N ARG A 292 -2.50 -10.00 -25.81
CA ARG A 292 -2.84 -8.59 -25.58
C ARG A 292 -1.78 -7.84 -24.78
N ILE A 293 -1.14 -8.47 -23.77
CA ILE A 293 -0.01 -7.89 -23.04
C ILE A 293 1.15 -7.60 -24.01
N GLN A 294 1.49 -8.54 -24.89
CA GLN A 294 2.57 -8.36 -25.88
C GLN A 294 2.26 -7.21 -26.83
N LEU A 295 1.02 -7.14 -27.34
CA LEU A 295 0.58 -6.07 -28.23
C LEU A 295 0.65 -4.70 -27.54
N LEU A 296 0.23 -4.61 -26.27
CA LEU A 296 0.31 -3.38 -25.48
C LEU A 296 1.77 -2.95 -25.24
N ALA A 297 2.65 -3.88 -24.91
CA ALA A 297 4.08 -3.61 -24.70
C ALA A 297 4.74 -3.06 -25.99
N ILE A 298 4.45 -3.66 -27.15
CA ILE A 298 4.94 -3.20 -28.46
C ILE A 298 4.42 -1.78 -28.75
N ARG A 299 3.12 -1.54 -28.56
CA ARG A 299 2.48 -0.24 -28.82
C ARG A 299 3.08 0.87 -27.94
N LYS A 300 3.50 0.55 -26.72
CA LYS A 300 4.13 1.47 -25.77
C LYS A 300 5.64 1.62 -25.97
N GLY A 301 6.24 0.92 -26.93
CA GLY A 301 7.68 0.95 -27.17
C GLY A 301 8.49 0.35 -26.02
N MET A 302 7.88 -0.51 -25.21
CA MET A 302 8.55 -1.20 -24.11
C MET A 302 9.45 -2.33 -24.67
N PRO A 303 10.54 -2.70 -23.96
CA PRO A 303 11.30 -3.89 -24.31
C PRO A 303 10.40 -5.11 -24.43
N GLN A 304 10.66 -5.98 -25.41
CA GLN A 304 9.87 -7.20 -25.57
C GLN A 304 9.93 -8.04 -24.30
N LEU A 305 8.77 -8.25 -23.68
CA LEU A 305 8.63 -9.11 -22.53
C LEU A 305 8.82 -10.57 -22.96
N THR A 306 9.69 -11.30 -22.28
CA THR A 306 9.84 -12.73 -22.56
C THR A 306 8.57 -13.46 -22.14
N LYS A 307 8.22 -14.53 -22.87
CA LYS A 307 7.07 -15.37 -22.53
C LYS A 307 7.13 -15.87 -21.09
N GLU A 308 8.32 -16.14 -20.56
CA GLU A 308 8.50 -16.61 -19.19
C GLU A 308 8.10 -15.55 -18.14
N VAL A 309 8.44 -14.27 -18.37
CA VAL A 309 8.02 -13.17 -17.48
C VAL A 309 6.51 -13.03 -17.46
N ILE A 310 5.86 -13.03 -18.63
CA ILE A 310 4.40 -12.96 -18.73
C ILE A 310 3.78 -14.18 -18.05
N ARG A 311 4.27 -15.38 -18.34
CA ARG A 311 3.76 -16.62 -17.75
C ARG A 311 3.91 -16.65 -16.24
N LYS A 312 5.00 -16.13 -15.69
CA LYS A 312 5.21 -16.00 -14.25
C LYS A 312 4.15 -15.08 -13.63
N ALA A 313 3.82 -13.96 -14.28
CA ALA A 313 2.80 -13.02 -13.79
C ALA A 313 1.36 -13.58 -13.90
N LEU A 314 1.02 -14.24 -15.01
CA LEU A 314 -0.31 -14.82 -15.23
C LEU A 314 -0.58 -16.07 -14.38
N GLY A 315 0.45 -16.70 -13.81
CA GLY A 315 0.33 -17.98 -13.10
C GLY A 315 0.35 -19.18 -14.05
N LYS A 316 -0.15 -20.34 -13.62
CA LYS A 316 -0.08 -21.60 -14.41
C LYS A 316 -1.42 -22.05 -15.00
N GLU A 317 -2.52 -21.46 -14.57
CA GLU A 317 -3.85 -21.86 -14.99
C GLU A 317 -4.07 -21.51 -16.49
N PRO A 318 -4.86 -22.32 -17.22
CA PRO A 318 -5.20 -22.06 -18.62
C PRO A 318 -6.18 -20.90 -18.77
N GLU A 319 -6.98 -20.64 -17.73
CA GLU A 319 -7.95 -19.57 -17.64
C GLU A 319 -7.57 -18.60 -16.52
N ILE A 320 -7.79 -17.32 -16.80
CA ILE A 320 -7.61 -16.23 -15.84
C ILE A 320 -8.99 -15.83 -15.36
N SER A 321 -9.27 -16.08 -14.09
CA SER A 321 -10.49 -15.65 -13.43
C SER A 321 -10.22 -14.34 -12.69
N THR A 322 -10.88 -13.27 -13.11
CA THR A 322 -10.85 -11.98 -12.40
C THR A 322 -11.99 -11.94 -11.39
N HIS A 323 -11.82 -11.21 -10.30
CA HIS A 323 -12.87 -10.99 -9.31
C HIS A 323 -13.14 -9.50 -9.13
N CYS A 324 -14.36 -9.18 -8.73
CA CYS A 324 -14.72 -7.84 -8.29
C CYS A 324 -14.20 -7.69 -6.86
N PRO A 325 -13.27 -6.77 -6.55
CA PRO A 325 -12.79 -6.63 -5.18
C PRO A 325 -13.90 -6.17 -4.24
N THR A 326 -13.77 -6.52 -2.97
CA THR A 326 -14.77 -6.23 -1.94
C THR A 326 -15.22 -4.78 -1.85
N GLU A 327 -14.30 -3.84 -2.04
CA GLU A 327 -14.59 -2.40 -2.03
C GLU A 327 -15.52 -2.02 -3.17
N ILE A 328 -15.28 -2.60 -4.35
CA ILE A 328 -16.10 -2.37 -5.55
C ILE A 328 -17.44 -3.10 -5.43
N GLN A 329 -17.48 -4.31 -4.85
CA GLN A 329 -18.73 -5.01 -4.58
C GLN A 329 -19.65 -4.19 -3.68
N LEU A 330 -19.11 -3.65 -2.57
CA LEU A 330 -19.88 -2.77 -1.68
C LEU A 330 -20.32 -1.50 -2.39
N PHE A 331 -19.39 -0.83 -3.07
CA PHE A 331 -19.70 0.38 -3.82
C PHE A 331 -20.86 0.15 -4.80
N LEU A 332 -20.82 -0.91 -5.60
CA LEU A 332 -21.89 -1.22 -6.56
C LEU A 332 -23.21 -1.56 -5.84
N HIS A 333 -23.14 -2.24 -4.70
CA HIS A 333 -24.33 -2.54 -3.92
C HIS A 333 -24.98 -1.26 -3.36
N LEU A 334 -24.17 -0.40 -2.75
CA LEU A 334 -24.63 0.85 -2.14
C LEU A 334 -25.16 1.81 -3.20
N GLU A 335 -24.47 2.00 -4.33
CA GLU A 335 -24.98 2.88 -5.37
C GLU A 335 -26.19 2.30 -6.12
N GLY A 336 -26.27 0.98 -6.28
CA GLY A 336 -27.30 0.34 -7.09
C GLY A 336 -28.58 -0.08 -6.35
N ASN A 337 -28.54 -0.21 -5.02
CA ASN A 337 -29.67 -0.73 -4.23
C ASN A 337 -30.13 0.20 -3.11
N THR A 338 -29.45 1.33 -2.89
CA THR A 338 -29.83 2.29 -1.85
C THR A 338 -30.91 3.22 -2.38
N SER A 339 -32.02 3.30 -1.67
CA SER A 339 -33.14 4.20 -1.99
C SER A 339 -32.77 5.67 -1.75
N PRO A 340 -33.49 6.65 -2.33
CA PRO A 340 -33.22 8.07 -2.12
C PRO A 340 -33.29 8.52 -0.65
N GLU A 341 -34.09 7.84 0.18
CA GLU A 341 -34.26 8.10 1.62
C GLU A 341 -33.14 7.49 2.49
N GLU A 342 -32.28 6.69 1.89
CA GLU A 342 -31.17 6.04 2.56
C GLU A 342 -29.87 6.82 2.36
N TYR A 343 -29.13 6.98 3.44
CA TYR A 343 -27.90 7.75 3.47
C TYR A 343 -26.71 6.82 3.70
N PRO A 344 -25.99 6.43 2.63
CA PRO A 344 -24.79 5.63 2.78
C PRO A 344 -23.70 6.47 3.45
N PHE A 345 -23.07 5.91 4.49
CA PHE A 345 -21.94 6.54 5.15
C PHE A 345 -20.76 6.60 4.16
N PRO A 346 -20.12 7.76 3.95
CA PRO A 346 -19.10 7.98 2.92
C PRO A 346 -17.74 7.35 3.24
N TYR A 347 -17.73 6.16 3.86
CA TYR A 347 -16.54 5.42 4.21
C TYR A 347 -16.78 3.91 4.08
N LEU A 348 -15.85 3.24 3.41
CA LEU A 348 -15.79 1.79 3.32
C LEU A 348 -14.67 1.29 4.21
N GLY A 349 -15.03 0.51 5.23
CA GLY A 349 -14.05 -0.17 6.08
C GLY A 349 -13.42 -1.34 5.33
N CYS A 350 -12.12 -1.52 5.46
CA CYS A 350 -11.40 -2.57 4.74
C CYS A 350 -10.48 -3.36 5.67
N SER A 351 -10.49 -4.70 5.54
CA SER A 351 -9.57 -5.56 6.30
C SER A 351 -8.10 -5.30 5.95
N LYS A 352 -7.83 -4.95 4.69
CA LYS A 352 -6.55 -4.46 4.18
C LYS A 352 -6.71 -3.06 3.61
N LYS A 353 -5.62 -2.30 3.44
CA LYS A 353 -5.69 -1.06 2.65
C LYS A 353 -6.21 -1.39 1.24
N ALA A 354 -6.87 -0.45 0.58
CA ALA A 354 -7.39 -0.68 -0.76
C ALA A 354 -6.24 -0.83 -1.77
N CYS A 355 -6.43 -1.66 -2.79
CA CYS A 355 -5.46 -1.73 -3.88
C CYS A 355 -5.46 -0.45 -4.71
N TRP A 356 -4.41 -0.26 -5.50
CA TRP A 356 -4.28 0.95 -6.30
C TRP A 356 -5.50 1.14 -7.23
N LEU A 357 -5.97 0.07 -7.89
CA LEU A 357 -7.14 0.14 -8.78
C LEU A 357 -8.43 0.53 -8.01
N CYS A 358 -8.70 -0.09 -6.85
CA CYS A 358 -9.85 0.27 -6.03
C CYS A 358 -9.78 1.73 -5.57
N HIS A 359 -8.60 2.19 -5.15
CA HIS A 359 -8.41 3.56 -4.71
C HIS A 359 -8.60 4.57 -5.85
N GLN A 360 -8.01 4.32 -7.02
CA GLN A 360 -8.19 5.20 -8.19
C GLN A 360 -9.65 5.22 -8.66
N PHE A 361 -10.33 4.09 -8.57
CA PHE A 361 -11.75 3.97 -8.91
C PHE A 361 -12.61 4.83 -8.00
N LEU A 362 -12.52 4.66 -6.67
CA LEU A 362 -13.34 5.43 -5.73
C LEU A 362 -13.08 6.94 -5.86
N SER A 363 -11.80 7.33 -6.02
CA SER A 363 -11.38 8.72 -6.18
C SER A 363 -11.88 9.37 -7.48
N ARG A 364 -11.89 8.63 -8.60
CA ARG A 364 -12.36 9.17 -9.89
C ARG A 364 -13.87 9.11 -10.04
N TYR A 365 -14.51 8.06 -9.53
CA TYR A 365 -15.97 7.98 -9.58
C TYR A 365 -16.60 9.19 -8.90
N LYS A 366 -16.01 9.63 -7.77
CA LYS A 366 -16.36 10.87 -7.08
C LYS A 366 -16.43 12.08 -8.02
N SER A 367 -15.43 12.29 -8.89
CA SER A 367 -15.38 13.49 -9.72
C SER A 367 -16.41 13.50 -10.86
N LYS A 368 -17.02 12.36 -11.17
CA LYS A 368 -18.04 12.23 -12.23
C LYS A 368 -19.46 12.44 -11.72
N LYS A 369 -19.69 12.26 -10.43
CA LYS A 369 -21.00 12.47 -9.81
C LYS A 369 -21.14 13.95 -9.45
N THR A 370 -22.04 14.65 -10.13
CA THR A 370 -22.27 16.10 -9.96
C THR A 370 -23.12 16.44 -8.74
N ASP A 371 -23.85 15.46 -8.22
CA ASP A 371 -24.77 15.64 -7.09
C ASP A 371 -24.24 14.88 -5.87
N LYS A 372 -23.97 15.63 -4.79
CA LYS A 372 -23.70 15.25 -3.39
C LYS A 372 -22.23 15.27 -2.94
N ASP A 373 -22.06 15.83 -1.73
CA ASP A 373 -20.83 15.88 -0.93
C ASP A 373 -20.43 14.52 -0.30
N ASP A 374 -21.18 13.45 -0.58
CA ASP A 374 -20.96 12.12 0.02
C ASP A 374 -20.28 11.17 -0.98
N PHE A 375 -18.96 11.00 -0.84
CA PHE A 375 -18.18 10.08 -1.65
C PHE A 375 -17.53 9.01 -0.78
N TYR A 376 -17.52 7.77 -1.26
CA TYR A 376 -16.87 6.68 -0.54
C TYR A 376 -15.35 6.85 -0.53
N GLN A 377 -14.80 6.85 0.67
CA GLN A 377 -13.36 6.74 0.87
C GLN A 377 -13.00 5.45 1.63
N THR A 378 -11.71 5.11 1.66
CA THR A 378 -11.16 4.02 2.47
C THR A 378 -10.05 4.60 3.34
N ARG A 379 -9.50 3.83 4.29
CA ARG A 379 -8.35 4.26 5.11
C ARG A 379 -7.07 4.61 4.33
N GLY A 380 -7.03 4.31 3.04
CA GLY A 380 -5.89 4.57 2.17
C GLY A 380 -5.63 3.41 1.21
N SER A 381 -4.52 3.52 0.48
CA SER A 381 -4.07 2.52 -0.47
C SER A 381 -2.68 2.02 -0.14
N HIS A 382 -2.43 0.73 -0.38
CA HIS A 382 -1.08 0.15 -0.30
C HIS A 382 -0.32 0.28 -1.64
N GLY A 383 -0.84 1.04 -2.61
CA GLY A 383 -0.14 1.41 -3.84
C GLY A 383 0.05 0.31 -4.88
N LYS A 384 -0.13 -0.97 -4.54
CA LYS A 384 0.09 -2.10 -5.44
C LYS A 384 -1.11 -2.39 -6.34
N VAL A 385 -0.81 -2.72 -7.59
CA VAL A 385 -1.78 -3.12 -8.61
C VAL A 385 -2.06 -4.63 -8.47
N TYR A 386 -3.34 -4.98 -8.34
CA TYR A 386 -3.79 -6.37 -8.46
C TYR A 386 -4.55 -6.55 -9.78
N PRO A 387 -3.99 -7.27 -10.77
CA PRO A 387 -4.56 -7.32 -12.11
C PRO A 387 -5.80 -8.23 -12.24
N LEU A 388 -6.06 -9.09 -11.25
CA LEU A 388 -7.25 -9.94 -11.22
C LEU A 388 -8.50 -9.15 -10.76
N TRP A 389 -8.74 -8.02 -11.40
CA TRP A 389 -9.71 -7.01 -11.01
C TRP A 389 -10.74 -6.81 -12.12
N HIS A 390 -12.02 -6.76 -11.79
CA HIS A 390 -13.07 -6.37 -12.73
C HIS A 390 -14.20 -5.61 -12.03
N VAL A 391 -15.07 -4.97 -12.82
CA VAL A 391 -16.32 -4.35 -12.35
C VAL A 391 -17.49 -4.97 -13.10
N ARG A 392 -18.51 -5.41 -12.37
CA ARG A 392 -19.76 -5.88 -12.96
C ARG A 392 -20.56 -4.69 -13.51
N GLN A 393 -21.22 -4.89 -14.64
CA GLN A 393 -22.16 -3.90 -15.17
C GLN A 393 -23.39 -3.79 -14.24
N PRO A 394 -23.69 -2.61 -13.68
CA PRO A 394 -24.89 -2.38 -12.89
C PRO A 394 -26.13 -2.35 -13.81
N ALA A 395 -27.31 -2.58 -13.24
CA ALA A 395 -28.55 -2.49 -13.99
C ALA A 395 -28.89 -1.03 -14.41
N ASP A 396 -28.58 -0.06 -13.55
CA ASP A 396 -28.87 1.36 -13.79
C ASP A 396 -27.99 1.96 -14.92
N PRO A 397 -28.58 2.44 -16.03
CA PRO A 397 -27.84 3.10 -17.12
C PRO A 397 -27.03 4.33 -16.68
N ARG A 398 -27.51 5.10 -15.69
CA ARG A 398 -26.77 6.28 -15.18
C ARG A 398 -25.45 5.83 -14.54
N MET A 399 -25.52 4.81 -13.68
CA MET A 399 -24.31 4.21 -13.11
C MET A 399 -23.40 3.63 -14.19
N GLN A 400 -23.94 2.97 -15.22
CA GLN A 400 -23.12 2.42 -16.31
C GLN A 400 -22.29 3.50 -17.00
N PHE A 401 -22.86 4.68 -17.25
CA PHE A 401 -22.14 5.82 -17.84
C PHE A 401 -21.00 6.34 -16.93
N TYR A 402 -21.27 6.53 -15.63
CA TYR A 402 -20.21 6.98 -14.71
C TYR A 402 -19.12 5.92 -14.53
N LEU A 403 -19.49 4.64 -14.54
CA LEU A 403 -18.52 3.54 -14.48
C LEU A 403 -17.64 3.49 -15.72
N SER A 404 -18.22 3.58 -16.92
CA SER A 404 -17.45 3.50 -18.16
C SER A 404 -16.45 4.64 -18.26
N THR A 405 -16.87 5.87 -17.94
CA THR A 405 -15.99 7.05 -17.91
C THR A 405 -14.91 6.95 -16.83
N THR A 406 -15.26 6.47 -15.62
CA THR A 406 -14.28 6.24 -14.55
C THR A 406 -13.23 5.20 -14.95
N LEU A 407 -13.66 4.09 -15.53
CA LEU A 407 -12.76 3.02 -15.97
C LEU A 407 -11.85 3.47 -17.12
N GLN A 408 -12.37 4.29 -18.04
CA GLN A 408 -11.58 4.90 -19.10
C GLN A 408 -10.49 5.82 -18.52
N ASP A 409 -10.82 6.69 -17.56
CA ASP A 409 -9.84 7.56 -16.90
C ASP A 409 -8.75 6.76 -16.17
N ILE A 410 -9.11 5.63 -15.52
CA ILE A 410 -8.13 4.74 -14.88
C ILE A 410 -7.26 4.06 -15.94
N GLN A 411 -7.84 3.63 -17.07
CA GLN A 411 -7.09 3.07 -18.18
C GLN A 411 -6.06 4.06 -18.73
N ASP A 412 -6.45 5.33 -18.88
CA ASP A 412 -5.57 6.40 -19.32
C ASP A 412 -4.46 6.69 -18.30
N LEU A 413 -4.78 6.63 -17.00
CA LEU A 413 -3.78 6.72 -15.94
C LEU A 413 -2.79 5.55 -15.94
N MET A 414 -3.26 4.32 -16.11
CA MET A 414 -2.37 3.15 -16.26
C MET A 414 -1.46 3.32 -17.48
N ASN A 415 -2.03 3.79 -18.59
CA ASN A 415 -1.31 4.09 -19.81
C ASN A 415 -0.24 5.18 -19.65
N ALA A 416 -0.48 6.17 -18.79
CA ALA A 416 0.47 7.24 -18.48
C ALA A 416 1.54 6.81 -17.45
N LYS A 417 1.20 5.89 -16.55
CA LYS A 417 2.13 5.29 -15.59
C LYS A 417 3.14 4.35 -16.23
N LEU A 418 2.75 3.66 -17.30
CA LEU A 418 3.71 2.89 -18.08
C LEU A 418 4.73 3.86 -18.67
N PRO A 419 6.04 3.60 -18.51
CA PRO A 419 7.06 4.47 -19.03
C PRO A 419 6.86 4.59 -20.54
N VAL A 420 6.83 5.82 -21.03
CA VAL A 420 7.33 6.03 -22.38
C VAL A 420 8.82 5.86 -22.22
N VAL A 421 9.35 4.66 -22.50
CA VAL A 421 10.81 4.51 -22.63
C VAL A 421 11.17 5.56 -23.67
N PRO A 422 11.88 6.66 -23.31
CA PRO A 422 12.47 7.48 -24.35
C PRO A 422 13.31 6.48 -25.09
N ARG A 423 13.08 6.30 -26.40
CA ARG A 423 14.02 5.54 -27.21
C ARG A 423 15.35 6.20 -26.90
N ILE A 424 16.15 5.57 -26.03
CA ILE A 424 17.56 5.84 -25.91
C ILE A 424 18.03 5.33 -27.26
N ARG A 425 17.88 6.19 -28.28
CA ARG A 425 18.77 6.19 -29.42
C ARG A 425 20.10 6.24 -28.71
N ARG A 426 20.76 5.09 -28.59
CA ARG A 426 22.18 5.10 -28.26
C ARG A 426 22.72 6.23 -29.12
N PRO A 427 23.29 7.31 -28.55
CA PRO A 427 23.95 8.31 -29.37
C PRO A 427 24.80 7.48 -30.32
N ALA A 428 24.58 7.65 -31.62
CA ALA A 428 25.23 6.84 -32.65
C ALA A 428 26.66 6.72 -32.19
N GLN A 429 27.04 5.51 -31.78
CA GLN A 429 28.33 5.30 -31.15
C GLN A 429 29.27 5.73 -32.25
N ALA A 430 29.92 6.89 -32.07
CA ALA A 430 30.89 7.34 -33.04
C ALA A 430 31.90 6.21 -33.08
N GLU A 431 31.90 5.46 -34.17
CA GLU A 431 32.99 4.57 -34.54
C GLU A 431 34.18 5.49 -34.76
N SER A 432 34.79 5.91 -33.65
CA SER A 432 36.06 6.57 -33.66
C SER A 432 37.05 5.57 -34.23
N SER A 433 37.69 5.98 -35.32
CA SER A 433 38.70 5.25 -36.08
C SER A 433 39.97 4.89 -35.28
N ALA A 434 40.02 5.17 -33.97
CA ALA A 434 41.07 4.73 -33.07
C ALA A 434 40.66 3.43 -32.36
N ASN A 435 40.84 2.30 -33.06
CA ASN A 435 40.75 0.95 -32.53
C ASN A 435 41.66 0.75 -31.29
N VAL A 436 41.18 1.03 -30.09
CA VAL A 436 41.73 0.45 -28.84
C VAL A 436 40.62 0.17 -27.82
N THR A 437 39.65 -0.66 -28.18
CA THR A 437 38.81 -1.33 -27.17
C THR A 437 39.47 -2.64 -26.78
N VAL A 438 40.20 -2.64 -25.66
CA VAL A 438 40.71 -3.88 -25.08
C VAL A 438 39.54 -4.65 -24.50
N ALA A 439 39.09 -5.69 -25.21
CA ALA A 439 38.13 -6.67 -24.72
C ALA A 439 38.72 -7.42 -23.50
N GLY A 440 38.48 -6.89 -22.31
CA GLY A 440 38.86 -7.50 -21.04
C GLY A 440 37.63 -7.98 -20.30
N GLY A 441 37.54 -9.28 -20.00
CA GLY A 441 36.50 -9.85 -19.15
C GLY A 441 36.39 -9.18 -17.77
N ALA A 442 35.34 -9.51 -17.01
CA ALA A 442 35.01 -8.86 -15.74
C ALA A 442 36.20 -8.72 -14.75
N LEU A 443 37.14 -9.67 -14.77
CA LEU A 443 38.36 -9.63 -13.97
C LEU A 443 39.27 -8.44 -14.31
N LYS A 444 39.45 -8.12 -15.59
CA LYS A 444 40.32 -7.03 -16.05
C LYS A 444 39.71 -5.67 -15.72
N ARG A 445 38.37 -5.55 -15.79
CA ARG A 445 37.64 -4.37 -15.31
C ARG A 445 37.81 -4.16 -13.81
N ARG A 446 37.79 -5.24 -13.02
CA ARG A 446 38.01 -5.19 -11.57
C ARG A 446 39.45 -4.86 -11.20
N ALA A 447 40.43 -5.34 -11.97
CA ALA A 447 41.84 -5.01 -11.80
C ALA A 447 42.11 -3.52 -12.10
N LEU A 448 41.57 -3.00 -13.21
CA LEU A 448 41.70 -1.59 -13.56
C LEU A 448 40.98 -0.67 -12.56
N ALA A 449 39.83 -1.09 -12.02
CA ALA A 449 39.16 -0.34 -10.96
C ALA A 449 40.00 -0.29 -9.66
N LYS A 450 40.63 -1.41 -9.28
CA LYS A 450 41.57 -1.44 -8.15
C LYS A 450 42.81 -0.59 -8.39
N GLN A 451 43.34 -0.59 -9.62
CA GLN A 451 44.48 0.22 -9.99
C GLN A 451 44.17 1.72 -9.86
N ARG A 452 43.00 2.16 -10.35
CA ARG A 452 42.56 3.56 -10.19
C ARG A 452 42.39 3.98 -8.74
N ILE A 453 41.91 3.07 -7.88
CA ILE A 453 41.80 3.32 -6.44
C ILE A 453 43.20 3.42 -5.81
N MET A 454 44.15 2.56 -6.22
CA MET A 454 45.55 2.67 -5.77
C MET A 454 46.20 3.98 -6.22
N GLU A 455 46.00 4.37 -7.48
CA GLU A 455 46.53 5.60 -8.05
C GLU A 455 45.93 6.84 -7.37
N SER A 456 44.65 6.80 -6.98
CA SER A 456 44.02 7.89 -6.21
C SER A 456 44.41 7.92 -4.74
N SER A 457 44.93 6.81 -4.19
CA SER A 457 45.37 6.69 -2.80
C SER A 457 46.85 7.00 -2.59
N ALA A 458 47.61 7.15 -3.68
CA ALA A 458 49.00 7.57 -3.62
C ALA A 458 49.05 9.07 -3.30
N GLU A 459 49.09 9.39 -2.00
CA GLU A 459 49.20 10.74 -1.48
C GLU A 459 50.36 11.51 -2.14
N SER A 460 50.01 12.59 -2.82
CA SER A 460 50.95 13.57 -3.35
C SER A 460 51.68 14.24 -2.18
N LYS A 461 52.95 13.90 -2.00
CA LYS A 461 53.85 14.64 -1.11
C LYS A 461 53.96 16.10 -1.60
N SER A 462 53.44 16.99 -0.77
CA SER A 462 53.76 18.42 -0.64
C SER A 462 54.37 19.12 -1.85
N SER A 463 53.55 19.86 -2.58
CA SER A 463 53.95 21.15 -3.13
C SER A 463 52.92 22.20 -2.73
N LYS A 464 53.37 23.15 -1.89
CA LYS A 464 52.69 24.42 -1.69
C LYS A 464 52.90 25.24 -2.95
N ASP A 465 52.05 25.05 -3.94
CA ASP A 465 51.86 26.03 -5.01
C ASP A 465 50.38 26.36 -5.10
N LYS A 466 50.06 27.63 -4.84
CA LYS A 466 48.73 28.20 -5.06
C LYS A 466 48.44 28.04 -6.56
N THR A 467 47.51 27.17 -6.93
CA THR A 467 46.97 27.14 -8.29
C THR A 467 46.06 28.36 -8.46
N PRO A 468 46.44 29.40 -9.23
CA PRO A 468 45.59 30.58 -9.50
C PRO A 468 44.49 30.25 -10.52
N ILE A 469 44.41 28.99 -10.97
CA ILE A 469 43.70 28.62 -12.20
C ILE A 469 42.19 28.54 -11.98
N LEU A 470 41.67 28.43 -10.75
CA LEU A 470 40.22 28.26 -10.54
C LEU A 470 39.45 29.57 -10.33
N ASP A 471 40.09 30.66 -9.92
CA ASP A 471 39.39 31.93 -9.64
C ASP A 471 38.88 32.59 -10.95
N ASP A 472 39.58 32.39 -12.07
CA ASP A 472 39.19 32.92 -13.39
C ASP A 472 37.92 32.26 -13.97
N PHE A 473 37.46 31.16 -13.37
CA PHE A 473 36.31 30.38 -13.86
C PHE A 473 35.06 30.55 -13.00
N VAL A 474 35.10 31.37 -11.95
CA VAL A 474 33.97 31.62 -11.06
C VAL A 474 33.24 32.89 -11.50
N CYS A 475 31.96 32.75 -11.84
CA CYS A 475 31.05 33.87 -12.06
C CYS A 475 30.02 33.89 -10.94
N SER A 476 29.99 34.99 -10.18
CA SER A 476 29.05 35.18 -9.09
C SER A 476 27.76 35.84 -9.60
N GLN A 477 26.60 35.32 -9.20
CA GLN A 477 25.31 35.92 -9.47
C GLN A 477 24.57 36.19 -8.16
N GLU A 478 24.14 37.44 -7.97
CA GLU A 478 23.29 37.80 -6.82
C GLU A 478 21.90 37.17 -6.96
N SER A 479 21.51 36.41 -5.96
CA SER A 479 20.23 35.73 -5.87
C SER A 479 19.46 36.24 -4.65
N PHE A 480 18.20 36.60 -4.84
CA PHE A 480 17.35 37.06 -3.74
C PHE A 480 16.89 35.87 -2.88
N ARG A 481 17.31 35.83 -1.62
CA ARG A 481 16.98 34.76 -0.68
C ARG A 481 15.88 35.21 0.27
N ILE A 482 14.84 34.38 0.39
CA ILE A 482 13.78 34.51 1.40
C ILE A 482 13.95 33.37 2.42
N PRO A 483 14.41 33.64 3.65
CA PRO A 483 14.60 32.62 4.68
C PRO A 483 13.28 31.95 5.11
N ALA A 484 13.25 30.62 5.17
CA ALA A 484 12.06 29.86 5.59
C ALA A 484 11.71 30.04 7.08
N ASN A 485 12.62 30.58 7.89
CA ASN A 485 12.39 30.90 9.30
C ASN A 485 11.72 32.28 9.49
N GLY A 486 11.26 32.93 8.41
CA GLY A 486 10.63 34.25 8.48
C GLY A 486 11.59 35.42 8.66
N GLY A 487 12.91 35.20 8.52
CA GLY A 487 13.90 36.27 8.53
C GLY A 487 13.77 37.22 7.33
N THR A 488 14.35 38.42 7.44
CA THR A 488 14.30 39.44 6.38
C THR A 488 14.94 38.93 5.08
N PRO A 489 14.25 39.05 3.93
CA PRO A 489 14.83 38.72 2.64
C PRO A 489 16.09 39.55 2.34
N HIS A 490 17.09 38.93 1.74
CA HIS A 490 18.36 39.58 1.38
C HIS A 490 18.96 38.93 0.13
N PHE A 491 19.80 39.68 -0.58
CA PHE A 491 20.57 39.13 -1.70
C PHE A 491 21.76 38.33 -1.19
N LEU A 492 22.03 37.21 -1.84
CA LEU A 492 23.18 36.34 -1.58
C LEU A 492 23.87 36.05 -2.91
N SER A 493 25.17 36.31 -2.98
CA SER A 493 26.00 35.99 -4.13
C SER A 493 26.24 34.48 -4.21
N ILE A 494 25.85 33.85 -5.31
CA ILE A 494 26.08 32.42 -5.57
C ILE A 494 27.09 32.30 -6.71
N ASP A 495 28.13 31.52 -6.49
CA ASP A 495 29.22 31.29 -7.43
C ASP A 495 28.91 30.13 -8.37
N PHE A 496 29.08 30.37 -9.68
CA PHE A 496 28.90 29.39 -10.74
C PHE A 496 30.19 29.20 -11.52
N TYR A 497 30.52 27.96 -11.87
CA TYR A 497 31.67 27.69 -12.73
C TYR A 497 31.28 27.78 -14.20
N ARG A 498 31.95 28.64 -14.97
CA ARG A 498 31.75 28.78 -16.42
C ARG A 498 32.90 28.11 -17.18
N PRO A 499 32.65 27.43 -18.32
CA PRO A 499 33.72 26.94 -19.19
C PRO A 499 34.58 28.10 -19.73
N PRO A 500 35.88 27.86 -20.02
CA PRO A 500 36.75 28.86 -20.65
C PRO A 500 36.15 29.36 -21.97
N HIS A 501 36.37 30.63 -22.32
CA HIS A 501 35.88 31.23 -23.59
C HIS A 501 36.43 30.54 -24.85
N ASN A 502 37.45 29.72 -24.69
CA ASN A 502 38.19 28.96 -25.68
C ASN A 502 37.92 27.44 -25.60
N TYR A 503 36.83 27.02 -24.96
CA TYR A 503 36.39 25.62 -24.94
C TYR A 503 35.82 25.20 -26.31
N ILE A 504 36.55 24.35 -27.05
CA ILE A 504 36.20 23.88 -28.41
C ILE A 504 35.28 22.63 -28.35
N GLY A 505 34.29 22.64 -27.46
CA GLY A 505 33.29 21.58 -27.33
C GLY A 505 31.88 22.16 -27.37
N ASN A 506 30.90 21.36 -27.79
CA ASN A 506 29.49 21.77 -27.71
C ASN A 506 29.11 21.97 -26.23
N GLU A 507 28.55 23.13 -25.90
CA GLU A 507 28.08 23.42 -24.53
C GLU A 507 27.17 22.29 -24.01
N PRO A 508 27.40 21.77 -22.81
CA PRO A 508 26.42 20.90 -22.18
C PRO A 508 25.13 21.70 -21.95
N GLN A 509 23.98 21.16 -22.40
CA GLN A 509 22.65 21.79 -22.26
C GLN A 509 22.19 21.99 -20.80
N THR A 510 22.97 21.51 -19.83
CA THR A 510 22.66 21.57 -18.40
C THR A 510 23.73 22.37 -17.70
N TRP A 511 23.33 23.49 -17.11
CA TRP A 511 24.13 24.29 -16.18
C TRP A 511 24.63 23.39 -15.04
N CYS A 512 25.90 23.55 -14.66
CA CYS A 512 26.45 22.87 -13.49
C CYS A 512 25.65 23.28 -12.24
N ILE A 513 25.24 22.28 -11.45
CA ILE A 513 24.51 22.46 -10.19
C ILE A 513 25.45 23.21 -9.21
N PRO A 514 25.04 24.32 -8.59
CA PRO A 514 25.88 25.02 -7.62
C PRO A 514 26.20 24.10 -6.43
N ASP A 515 27.36 24.29 -5.81
CA ASP A 515 27.70 23.62 -4.56
C ASP A 515 26.87 24.20 -3.40
N LEU A 516 25.65 23.71 -3.26
CA LEU A 516 24.69 24.16 -2.25
C LEU A 516 25.07 23.72 -0.82
N LEU A 517 26.05 22.83 -0.66
CA LEU A 517 26.44 22.31 0.66
C LEU A 517 27.08 23.39 1.53
N VAL A 518 27.72 24.39 0.93
CA VAL A 518 28.30 25.53 1.67
C VAL A 518 27.22 26.48 2.22
N HIS A 519 26.00 26.44 1.68
CA HIS A 519 24.94 27.41 1.99
C HIS A 519 23.74 26.83 2.76
N ILE A 520 23.70 25.50 2.91
CA ILE A 520 22.69 24.79 3.70
C ILE A 520 23.29 24.48 5.09
N GLY A 521 22.97 25.31 6.08
CA GLY A 521 23.33 25.04 7.48
C GLY A 521 22.78 23.68 7.94
N ALA A 522 23.59 22.93 8.70
CA ALA A 522 23.49 21.49 8.97
C ALA A 522 22.20 20.94 9.64
N ARG A 523 21.10 21.70 9.73
CA ARG A 523 19.83 21.24 10.29
C ARG A 523 18.62 21.90 9.63
N SER A 524 18.24 21.47 8.43
CA SER A 524 16.84 21.53 7.97
C SER A 524 16.65 20.77 6.66
N THR A 525 15.61 19.95 6.59
CA THR A 525 15.10 19.32 5.37
C THR A 525 14.12 20.27 4.68
N LEU A 526 14.39 20.66 3.44
CA LEU A 526 13.44 21.42 2.61
C LEU A 526 13.55 21.05 1.13
N SER A 527 12.38 20.96 0.49
CA SER A 527 12.13 20.70 -0.93
C SER A 527 12.28 21.98 -1.76
N VAL A 528 13.05 21.95 -2.84
CA VAL A 528 13.17 23.04 -3.82
C VAL A 528 12.21 22.80 -4.98
N SER A 529 11.39 23.81 -5.31
CA SER A 529 10.63 23.86 -6.58
C SER A 529 11.17 25.04 -7.40
N ILE A 530 11.70 24.75 -8.59
CA ILE A 530 12.14 25.77 -9.55
C ILE A 530 11.03 25.94 -10.58
N ALA A 531 10.46 27.14 -10.69
CA ALA A 531 9.56 27.51 -11.76
C ALA A 531 10.36 28.13 -12.92
N HIS A 532 10.30 27.53 -14.09
CA HIS A 532 10.81 28.13 -15.33
C HIS A 532 9.72 28.98 -15.99
N SER A 533 9.93 30.29 -16.08
CA SER A 533 9.18 31.17 -16.97
C SER A 533 9.92 31.34 -18.29
N ASN A 534 9.23 31.03 -19.40
CA ASN A 534 9.71 31.27 -20.76
C ASN A 534 9.66 32.77 -21.06
N TRP A 535 10.81 33.38 -21.36
CA TRP A 535 10.90 34.72 -21.93
C TRP A 535 11.50 34.61 -23.34
N THR A 536 10.65 34.72 -24.35
CA THR A 536 11.07 34.85 -25.76
C THR A 536 11.11 36.31 -26.16
N ASN A 537 12.26 36.70 -26.71
CA ASN A 537 12.54 37.93 -27.46
C ASN A 537 11.34 38.49 -28.25
N LYS A 538 10.96 39.73 -27.95
CA LYS A 538 10.37 40.66 -28.91
C LYS A 538 10.95 42.05 -28.69
N ASN A 539 11.98 42.38 -29.47
CA ASN A 539 12.34 43.75 -29.81
C ASN A 539 12.54 43.81 -31.33
N ARG A 540 11.54 44.33 -32.04
CA ARG A 540 11.67 44.94 -33.38
C ARG A 540 10.65 46.08 -33.49
N GLN A 541 11.20 47.29 -33.40
CA GLN A 541 10.87 48.56 -34.06
C GLN A 541 9.40 48.92 -34.38
N CYS A 542 9.13 50.21 -34.04
CA CYS A 542 7.96 51.07 -34.24
C CYS A 542 6.79 50.88 -33.28
#